data_AF-A0A318IGM9-F1
#
_entry.id   AF-A0A318IGM9-F1
#
_cell.length_a   1.000
_cell.length_b   1.000
_cell.length_c   1.000
_cell.angle_alpha   90.00
_cell.angle_beta   90.00
_cell.angle_gamma   90.00
#
_symmetry.space_group_name_H-M   'P 1'
#
loop_
_entity.id
_entity.type
_entity.pdbx_description
1 polymer ?
#
loop_
_entity_poly.entity_id
_entity_poly.type
_entity_poly.pdbx_seq_one_letter_code
_entity_poly.pdbx_strand_id
1 'polypeptide(L)'
;MKYLSFFTILLMTLVSCKEAKKTENKLLESKVASSSADQEKIHPGKKIIETECYLCHNPKASEVSMIAPPMVAIKKHYIDSTTTKEQFIEAIVGWINDPQEEKSKMPGALNRFGIMPYQPYPEETISLIAEYMYDYEIAQPEWFDDHFQREHGRRMGKGKGMGNGMGPGSKHGLQTDYGDIGLGYALATKAALGKNLMKAIQEKGTEGAVAFCNLRAIELTDSISVMNNAQIKRVSDKPRNPLNKANKEELGYIATFKEQVAAGIEVDPVVVPGNEEVTVYYPITTNTMCLQCHGKPNEQVKPATMATLRKLYPEDMAVGYNVNEVRGIWSVVFDKNK
;
A
#
# COMPACT_ATOMS: atom_id res chain seq x y z
N MET A 1 -71.08 -9.82 41.22
CA MET A 1 -71.39 -8.78 42.23
C MET A 1 -70.36 -7.67 42.06
N LYS A 2 -70.62 -6.40 41.78
CA LYS A 2 -71.82 -5.54 41.74
C LYS A 2 -71.50 -4.31 40.85
N TYR A 3 -72.47 -3.95 39.99
CA TYR A 3 -72.91 -2.64 39.42
C TYR A 3 -71.89 -1.54 39.03
N LEU A 4 -71.81 -1.07 37.77
CA LEU A 4 -72.75 -0.26 36.95
C LEU A 4 -72.73 1.25 37.28
N SER A 5 -72.26 2.09 36.35
CA SER A 5 -73.04 3.25 35.83
C SER A 5 -72.32 4.03 34.73
N PHE A 6 -73.05 4.17 33.63
CA PHE A 6 -72.88 5.12 32.53
C PHE A 6 -73.09 6.56 33.02
N PHE A 7 -72.30 7.52 32.53
CA PHE A 7 -72.81 8.87 32.26
C PHE A 7 -72.05 9.50 31.10
N THR A 8 -72.75 9.58 29.97
CA THR A 8 -72.41 10.34 28.77
C THR A 8 -72.74 11.81 28.99
N ILE A 9 -71.77 12.72 28.84
CA ILE A 9 -72.05 14.11 28.44
C ILE A 9 -71.03 14.56 27.37
N LEU A 10 -71.62 14.83 26.22
CA LEU A 10 -71.20 15.55 25.03
C LEU A 10 -70.63 16.95 25.33
N LEU A 11 -69.48 17.30 24.72
CA LEU A 11 -69.22 18.68 24.31
C LEU A 11 -68.25 18.76 23.12
N MET A 12 -68.76 19.34 22.02
CA MET A 12 -68.07 19.67 20.77
C MET A 12 -67.03 20.79 20.99
N THR A 13 -65.91 20.76 20.25
CA THR A 13 -65.42 21.94 19.49
C THR A 13 -64.52 21.53 18.32
N LEU A 14 -65.09 21.65 17.12
CA LEU A 14 -64.59 22.18 15.84
C LEU A 14 -63.18 21.83 15.32
N VAL A 15 -63.22 21.10 14.21
CA VAL A 15 -62.21 20.82 13.19
C VAL A 15 -61.87 22.08 12.37
N SER A 16 -60.60 22.26 12.02
CA SER A 16 -60.16 23.14 10.93
C SER A 16 -59.17 22.41 10.03
N CYS A 17 -59.68 21.84 8.94
CA CYS A 17 -58.89 21.37 7.79
C CYS A 17 -58.61 22.54 6.84
N LYS A 18 -57.43 22.58 6.24
CA LYS A 18 -57.22 23.27 4.96
C LYS A 18 -56.39 22.38 4.05
N GLU A 19 -56.96 22.08 2.89
CA GLU A 19 -56.45 21.21 1.85
C GLU A 19 -56.29 22.00 0.54
N ALA A 20 -55.65 21.35 -0.45
CA ALA A 20 -55.48 21.69 -1.88
C ALA A 20 -54.23 22.55 -2.23
N LYS A 21 -53.50 22.33 -3.35
CA LYS A 21 -53.82 21.66 -4.63
C LYS A 21 -52.53 21.42 -5.46
N LYS A 22 -52.59 20.42 -6.35
CA LYS A 22 -51.64 20.05 -7.43
C LYS A 22 -51.85 20.94 -8.67
N THR A 23 -50.81 21.34 -9.43
CA THR A 23 -50.84 21.63 -10.90
C THR A 23 -49.42 21.68 -11.50
N GLU A 24 -49.30 21.22 -12.75
CA GLU A 24 -48.11 20.91 -13.57
C GLU A 24 -47.51 22.09 -14.39
N ASN A 25 -46.25 21.86 -14.85
CA ASN A 25 -45.59 22.24 -16.13
C ASN A 25 -45.41 23.72 -16.55
N LYS A 26 -44.16 24.17 -16.80
CA LYS A 26 -43.44 24.01 -18.10
C LYS A 26 -42.10 24.81 -18.14
N LEU A 27 -41.06 24.13 -18.62
CA LEU A 27 -39.78 24.54 -19.24
C LEU A 27 -39.44 26.04 -19.42
N LEU A 28 -38.20 26.41 -19.09
CA LEU A 28 -37.21 26.93 -20.06
C LEU A 28 -35.78 26.94 -19.48
N GLU A 29 -34.85 26.52 -20.33
CA GLU A 29 -33.44 26.31 -20.10
C GLU A 29 -32.67 27.57 -19.70
N SER A 30 -31.64 27.37 -18.88
CA SER A 30 -30.44 28.20 -18.89
C SER A 30 -29.24 27.34 -18.53
N LYS A 31 -28.53 26.93 -19.57
CA LYS A 31 -27.14 26.44 -19.58
C LYS A 31 -26.30 27.06 -18.45
N VAL A 32 -25.84 26.21 -17.53
CA VAL A 32 -24.48 26.32 -17.01
C VAL A 32 -23.85 24.96 -17.22
N ALA A 33 -22.83 24.99 -18.06
CA ALA A 33 -22.17 23.84 -18.63
C ALA A 33 -21.62 22.91 -17.54
N SER A 34 -21.92 21.63 -17.72
CA SER A 34 -21.13 20.52 -17.23
C SER A 34 -19.67 20.70 -17.65
N SER A 35 -18.78 20.88 -16.68
CA SER A 35 -17.38 20.49 -16.82
C SER A 35 -17.16 19.19 -16.06
N SER A 36 -17.66 18.10 -16.63
CA SER A 36 -17.19 16.75 -16.34
C SER A 36 -16.10 16.41 -17.35
N ALA A 37 -14.85 16.65 -16.97
CA ALA A 37 -13.67 16.11 -17.62
C ALA A 37 -12.50 16.13 -16.63
N ASP A 38 -11.88 14.97 -16.44
CA ASP A 38 -10.51 14.74 -15.97
C ASP A 38 -10.19 14.93 -14.47
N GLN A 39 -10.82 14.10 -13.66
CA GLN A 39 -10.11 13.41 -12.58
C GLN A 39 -10.12 11.93 -12.96
N GLU A 40 -9.08 11.45 -13.63
CA GLU A 40 -8.88 10.02 -13.82
C GLU A 40 -8.72 9.42 -12.42
N LYS A 41 -9.82 8.91 -11.85
CA LYS A 41 -9.81 8.30 -10.51
C LYS A 41 -8.82 7.15 -10.56
N ILE A 42 -7.67 7.35 -9.92
CA ILE A 42 -6.65 6.32 -9.77
C ILE A 42 -7.32 5.11 -9.12
N HIS A 43 -7.27 3.96 -9.79
CA HIS A 43 -7.86 2.73 -9.26
C HIS A 43 -7.22 2.39 -7.91
N PRO A 44 -7.98 2.11 -6.83
CA PRO A 44 -7.42 1.85 -5.49
C PRO A 44 -6.34 0.76 -5.48
N GLY A 45 -6.53 -0.28 -6.29
CA GLY A 45 -5.54 -1.35 -6.51
C GLY A 45 -4.14 -0.88 -6.90
N LYS A 46 -3.99 0.26 -7.59
CA LYS A 46 -2.69 0.84 -7.96
C LYS A 46 -1.88 1.22 -6.73
N LYS A 47 -2.49 1.93 -5.79
CA LYS A 47 -1.79 2.36 -4.57
C LYS A 47 -1.41 1.14 -3.72
N ILE A 48 -2.32 0.18 -3.58
CA ILE A 48 -2.07 -1.04 -2.79
C ILE A 48 -0.91 -1.85 -3.38
N ILE A 49 -0.85 -2.05 -4.70
CA ILE A 49 0.24 -2.81 -5.32
C ILE A 49 1.59 -2.09 -5.15
N GLU A 50 1.59 -0.75 -5.23
CA GLU A 50 2.77 0.09 -5.04
C GLU A 50 3.28 0.07 -3.59
N THR A 51 2.40 0.04 -2.59
CA THR A 51 2.80 0.12 -1.18
C THR A 51 3.11 -1.25 -0.57
N GLU A 52 2.38 -2.30 -0.97
CA GLU A 52 2.46 -3.62 -0.33
C GLU A 52 3.23 -4.65 -1.16
N CYS A 53 3.04 -4.67 -2.48
CA CYS A 53 3.56 -5.74 -3.31
C CYS A 53 4.93 -5.40 -3.95
N TYR A 54 5.17 -4.13 -4.27
CA TYR A 54 6.43 -3.66 -4.86
C TYR A 54 7.63 -3.74 -3.92
N LEU A 55 7.44 -4.13 -2.65
CA LEU A 55 8.54 -4.52 -1.77
C LEU A 55 9.38 -5.67 -2.35
N CYS A 56 8.72 -6.62 -3.02
CA CYS A 56 9.37 -7.76 -3.64
C CYS A 56 9.28 -7.73 -5.18
N HIS A 57 8.20 -7.16 -5.72
CA HIS A 57 7.91 -7.09 -7.16
C HIS A 57 8.22 -5.72 -7.79
N ASN A 58 9.25 -5.04 -7.27
CA ASN A 58 9.56 -3.65 -7.64
C ASN A 58 9.78 -3.47 -9.16
N PRO A 59 8.98 -2.64 -9.85
CA PRO A 59 9.12 -2.42 -11.29
C PRO A 59 10.37 -1.60 -11.65
N LYS A 60 11.08 -1.00 -10.70
CA LYS A 60 12.31 -0.23 -10.93
C LYS A 60 13.58 -0.99 -10.59
N ALA A 61 13.48 -2.23 -10.10
CA ALA A 61 14.66 -3.02 -9.76
C ALA A 61 15.36 -3.57 -11.01
N SER A 62 16.71 -3.62 -10.98
CA SER A 62 17.48 -4.29 -12.03
C SER A 62 17.22 -5.80 -12.03
N GLU A 63 17.46 -6.47 -13.17
CA GLU A 63 17.18 -7.90 -13.35
C GLU A 63 17.79 -8.71 -12.20
N VAL A 64 19.10 -8.57 -11.96
CA VAL A 64 19.84 -9.27 -10.89
C VAL A 64 19.36 -8.97 -9.47
N SER A 65 18.65 -7.85 -9.28
CA SER A 65 18.21 -7.38 -7.97
C SER A 65 16.78 -7.76 -7.61
N MET A 66 16.04 -8.39 -8.52
CA MET A 66 14.67 -8.83 -8.28
C MET A 66 14.61 -9.89 -7.17
N ILE A 67 13.58 -9.80 -6.33
CA ILE A 67 13.29 -10.80 -5.28
C ILE A 67 12.15 -11.72 -5.70
N ALA A 68 11.22 -11.19 -6.48
CA ALA A 68 10.06 -11.88 -7.03
C ALA A 68 9.90 -11.48 -8.51
N PRO A 69 9.10 -12.20 -9.32
CA PRO A 69 8.92 -11.83 -10.73
C PRO A 69 8.27 -10.45 -10.89
N PRO A 70 8.56 -9.67 -11.95
CA PRO A 70 7.84 -8.44 -12.23
C PRO A 70 6.33 -8.67 -12.34
N MET A 71 5.50 -7.75 -11.82
CA MET A 71 4.04 -7.90 -11.88
C MET A 71 3.50 -8.01 -13.31
N VAL A 72 4.15 -7.35 -14.27
CA VAL A 72 3.82 -7.49 -15.70
C VAL A 72 4.02 -8.92 -16.22
N ALA A 73 5.00 -9.67 -15.67
CA ALA A 73 5.20 -11.06 -16.02
C ALA A 73 4.03 -11.90 -15.50
N ILE A 74 3.59 -11.66 -14.26
CA ILE A 74 2.42 -12.32 -13.68
C ILE A 74 1.18 -12.04 -14.55
N LYS A 75 0.92 -10.78 -14.89
CA LYS A 75 -0.18 -10.41 -15.81
C LYS A 75 -0.13 -11.20 -17.12
N LYS A 76 1.02 -11.22 -17.81
CA LYS A 76 1.20 -11.91 -19.10
C LYS A 76 1.06 -13.44 -19.02
N HIS A 77 1.41 -14.06 -17.89
CA HIS A 77 1.28 -15.51 -17.72
C HIS A 77 -0.11 -15.97 -17.29
N TYR A 78 -0.85 -15.10 -16.61
CA TYR A 78 -2.18 -15.44 -16.08
C TYR A 78 -3.32 -14.96 -16.97
N ILE A 79 -3.09 -14.02 -17.89
CA ILE A 79 -4.08 -13.52 -18.86
C ILE A 79 -3.71 -14.01 -20.27
N ASP A 80 -4.61 -14.75 -20.88
CA ASP A 80 -4.62 -15.05 -22.32
C ASP A 80 -5.89 -14.48 -23.00
N SER A 81 -6.08 -14.76 -24.30
CA SER A 81 -7.21 -14.23 -25.07
C SER A 81 -8.59 -14.73 -24.61
N THR A 82 -8.66 -15.72 -23.71
CA THR A 82 -9.90 -16.30 -23.18
C THR A 82 -10.13 -16.03 -21.70
N THR A 83 -9.13 -15.46 -21.02
CA THR A 83 -9.17 -15.24 -19.58
C THR A 83 -10.12 -14.08 -19.26
N THR A 84 -11.20 -14.37 -18.55
CA THR A 84 -12.12 -13.35 -18.01
C THR A 84 -11.50 -12.64 -16.80
N LYS A 85 -12.00 -11.46 -16.46
CA LYS A 85 -11.55 -10.72 -15.27
C LYS A 85 -11.78 -11.55 -14.00
N GLU A 86 -12.94 -12.19 -13.88
CA GLU A 86 -13.32 -13.00 -12.72
C GLU A 86 -12.35 -14.18 -12.53
N GLN A 87 -11.99 -14.87 -13.62
CA GLN A 87 -11.00 -15.96 -13.59
C GLN A 87 -9.61 -15.46 -13.20
N PHE A 88 -9.22 -14.26 -13.65
CA PHE A 88 -7.95 -13.67 -13.26
C PHE A 88 -7.93 -13.31 -11.77
N ILE A 89 -8.99 -12.66 -11.27
CA ILE A 89 -9.13 -12.34 -9.84
C ILE A 89 -9.08 -13.60 -9.00
N GLU A 90 -9.86 -14.63 -9.34
CA GLU A 90 -9.87 -15.91 -8.62
C GLU A 90 -8.48 -16.55 -8.58
N ALA A 91 -7.75 -16.54 -9.70
CA ALA A 91 -6.41 -17.09 -9.77
C ALA A 91 -5.40 -16.33 -8.89
N ILE A 92 -5.45 -14.99 -8.87
CA ILE A 92 -4.56 -14.15 -8.07
C ILE A 92 -4.90 -14.26 -6.58
N VAL A 93 -6.18 -14.21 -6.21
CA VAL A 93 -6.65 -14.42 -4.83
C VAL A 93 -6.24 -15.80 -4.34
N GLY A 94 -6.51 -16.85 -5.11
CA GLY A 94 -6.13 -18.22 -4.76
C GLY A 94 -4.62 -18.40 -4.58
N TRP A 95 -3.81 -17.79 -5.46
CA TRP A 95 -2.35 -17.84 -5.35
C TRP A 95 -1.82 -17.14 -4.09
N ILE A 96 -2.32 -15.94 -3.77
CA ILE A 96 -1.83 -15.18 -2.61
C ILE A 96 -2.28 -15.82 -1.30
N ASN A 97 -3.50 -16.37 -1.25
CA ASN A 97 -4.04 -17.04 -0.08
C ASN A 97 -3.39 -18.39 0.20
N ASP A 98 -2.99 -19.12 -0.83
CA ASP A 98 -2.37 -20.43 -0.70
C ASP A 98 -1.34 -20.65 -1.82
N PRO A 99 -0.13 -20.06 -1.72
CA PRO A 99 0.91 -20.26 -2.70
C PRO A 99 1.35 -21.73 -2.69
N GLN A 100 1.12 -22.43 -3.81
CA GLN A 100 1.49 -23.84 -4.01
C GLN A 100 2.23 -23.97 -5.34
N GLU A 101 3.38 -24.63 -5.36
CA GLU A 101 4.23 -24.71 -6.57
C GLU A 101 3.45 -25.29 -7.77
N GLU A 102 2.61 -26.29 -7.52
CA GLU A 102 1.83 -27.02 -8.52
C GLU A 102 0.73 -26.16 -9.16
N LYS A 103 0.29 -25.09 -8.47
CA LYS A 103 -0.72 -24.15 -8.97
C LYS A 103 -0.11 -23.01 -9.80
N SER A 104 1.22 -22.91 -9.88
CA SER A 104 1.90 -21.80 -10.55
C SER A 104 1.86 -21.94 -12.06
N LYS A 105 1.41 -20.89 -12.76
CA LYS A 105 1.60 -20.73 -14.21
C LYS A 105 3.00 -20.25 -14.61
N MET A 106 3.93 -20.12 -13.65
CA MET A 106 5.23 -19.47 -13.84
C MET A 106 6.40 -20.34 -13.31
N PRO A 107 6.68 -21.51 -13.92
CA PRO A 107 7.74 -22.41 -13.45
C PRO A 107 9.14 -21.77 -13.48
N GLY A 108 9.41 -20.90 -14.44
CA GLY A 108 10.67 -20.14 -14.49
C GLY A 108 10.83 -19.18 -13.31
N ALA A 109 9.73 -18.58 -12.82
CA ALA A 109 9.76 -17.74 -11.63
C ALA A 109 9.98 -18.56 -10.36
N LEU A 110 9.35 -19.74 -10.24
CA LEU A 110 9.59 -20.66 -9.14
C LEU A 110 11.07 -21.10 -9.07
N ASN A 111 11.64 -21.51 -10.21
CA ASN A 111 13.04 -21.93 -10.25
C ASN A 111 14.02 -20.81 -9.86
N ARG A 112 13.67 -19.56 -10.19
CA ARG A 112 14.55 -18.41 -9.96
C ARG A 112 14.40 -17.78 -8.57
N PHE A 113 13.16 -17.63 -8.10
CA PHE A 113 12.83 -16.86 -6.90
C PHE A 113 12.36 -17.73 -5.73
N GLY A 114 12.07 -19.01 -5.98
CA GLY A 114 11.36 -19.88 -5.05
C GLY A 114 9.88 -19.55 -4.95
N ILE A 115 9.19 -20.25 -4.05
CA ILE A 115 7.77 -19.99 -3.79
C ILE A 115 7.56 -18.67 -3.06
N MET A 116 6.53 -17.92 -3.45
CA MET A 116 6.13 -16.71 -2.74
C MET A 116 5.67 -17.09 -1.32
N PRO A 117 6.22 -16.50 -0.25
CA PRO A 117 5.74 -16.74 1.10
C PRO A 117 4.28 -16.29 1.24
N TYR A 118 3.45 -17.07 1.93
CA TYR A 118 2.07 -16.71 2.24
C TYR A 118 1.94 -15.30 2.84
N GLN A 119 1.01 -14.51 2.30
CA GLN A 119 0.67 -13.16 2.80
C GLN A 119 -0.83 -13.11 3.10
N PRO A 120 -1.26 -13.04 4.37
CA PRO A 120 -2.68 -13.02 4.73
C PRO A 120 -3.27 -11.61 4.58
N TYR A 121 -3.39 -11.14 3.35
CA TYR A 121 -4.15 -9.93 3.05
C TYR A 121 -5.66 -10.25 3.02
N PRO A 122 -6.53 -9.28 3.31
CA PRO A 122 -7.96 -9.45 3.06
C PRO A 122 -8.23 -9.75 1.58
N GLU A 123 -9.16 -10.66 1.28
CA GLU A 123 -9.48 -11.04 -0.10
C GLU A 123 -9.95 -9.85 -0.95
N GLU A 124 -10.69 -8.91 -0.34
CA GLU A 124 -11.10 -7.66 -0.99
C GLU A 124 -9.88 -6.81 -1.42
N THR A 125 -8.85 -6.72 -0.58
CA THR A 125 -7.60 -6.03 -0.90
C THR A 125 -6.90 -6.67 -2.09
N ILE A 126 -6.85 -8.01 -2.13
CA ILE A 126 -6.24 -8.75 -3.24
C ILE A 126 -7.05 -8.58 -4.53
N SER A 127 -8.39 -8.57 -4.42
CA SER A 127 -9.29 -8.40 -5.55
C SER A 127 -9.12 -7.04 -6.22
N LEU A 128 -9.01 -5.96 -5.43
CA LEU A 128 -8.73 -4.61 -5.95
C LEU A 128 -7.40 -4.54 -6.72
N ILE A 129 -6.36 -5.23 -6.25
CA ILE A 129 -5.08 -5.32 -6.97
C ILE A 129 -5.26 -6.07 -8.29
N ALA A 130 -5.96 -7.22 -8.27
CA ALA A 130 -6.18 -8.03 -9.46
C ALA A 130 -7.04 -7.30 -10.51
N GLU A 131 -8.07 -6.58 -10.09
CA GLU A 131 -8.88 -5.72 -10.97
C GLU A 131 -8.02 -4.67 -11.68
N TYR A 132 -7.20 -3.94 -10.91
CA TYR A 132 -6.24 -2.97 -11.47
C TYR A 132 -5.27 -3.64 -12.46
N MET A 133 -4.68 -4.75 -12.06
CA MET A 133 -3.75 -5.49 -12.92
C MET A 133 -4.41 -5.99 -14.19
N TYR A 134 -5.70 -6.35 -14.19
CA TYR A 134 -6.40 -6.81 -15.38
C TYR A 134 -6.67 -5.65 -16.36
N ASP A 135 -7.26 -4.57 -15.87
CA ASP A 135 -7.78 -3.47 -16.70
C ASP A 135 -6.72 -2.50 -17.23
N TYR A 136 -5.62 -2.31 -16.49
CA TYR A 136 -4.67 -1.23 -16.76
C TYR A 136 -3.32 -1.74 -17.23
N GLU A 137 -2.60 -0.91 -17.99
CA GLU A 137 -1.15 -1.09 -18.14
C GLU A 137 -0.48 -0.83 -16.79
N ILE A 138 0.41 -1.74 -16.39
CA ILE A 138 1.10 -1.67 -15.10
C ILE A 138 2.58 -1.43 -15.32
N ALA A 139 3.22 -0.78 -14.34
CA ALA A 139 4.63 -0.49 -14.39
C ALA A 139 5.47 -1.77 -14.58
N GLN A 140 6.51 -1.66 -15.41
CA GLN A 140 7.45 -2.74 -15.68
C GLN A 140 8.90 -2.23 -15.63
N PRO A 141 9.87 -3.12 -15.33
CA PRO A 141 11.28 -2.78 -15.47
C PRO A 141 11.69 -2.49 -16.90
N GLU A 142 12.62 -1.54 -17.08
CA GLU A 142 13.15 -1.16 -18.40
C GLU A 142 13.74 -2.34 -19.17
N TRP A 143 14.34 -3.31 -18.47
CA TRP A 143 14.93 -4.52 -19.05
C TRP A 143 13.90 -5.62 -19.39
N PHE A 144 12.63 -5.45 -19.01
CA PHE A 144 11.65 -6.53 -19.05
C PHE A 144 11.38 -7.03 -20.47
N ASP A 145 11.20 -6.13 -21.43
CA ASP A 145 10.86 -6.52 -22.80
C ASP A 145 12.01 -7.30 -23.46
N ASP A 146 13.25 -6.87 -23.28
CA ASP A 146 14.44 -7.57 -23.79
C ASP A 146 14.59 -8.94 -23.15
N HIS A 147 14.39 -9.05 -21.83
CA HIS A 147 14.41 -10.33 -21.12
C HIS A 147 13.30 -11.26 -21.62
N PHE A 148 12.07 -10.74 -21.74
CA PHE A 148 10.92 -11.53 -22.16
C PHE A 148 11.10 -12.04 -23.60
N GLN A 149 11.63 -11.20 -24.50
CA GLN A 149 11.98 -11.60 -25.86
C GLN A 149 13.11 -12.63 -25.90
N ARG A 150 14.13 -12.51 -25.05
CA ARG A 150 15.23 -13.50 -24.98
C ARG A 150 14.74 -14.88 -24.52
N GLU A 151 13.91 -14.93 -23.50
CA GLU A 151 13.43 -16.18 -22.90
C GLU A 151 12.29 -16.83 -23.70
N HIS A 152 11.41 -16.04 -24.31
CA HIS A 152 10.24 -16.55 -25.04
C HIS A 152 10.31 -16.40 -26.57
N GLY A 153 11.24 -15.58 -27.09
CA GLY A 153 11.40 -15.30 -28.52
C GLY A 153 12.13 -16.40 -29.32
N ARG A 154 12.50 -17.54 -28.69
CA ARG A 154 12.91 -18.75 -29.44
C ARG A 154 11.72 -19.57 -29.96
N ARG A 155 10.61 -18.91 -30.28
CA ARG A 155 9.59 -19.43 -31.20
C ARG A 155 8.81 -18.24 -31.78
N MET A 156 8.91 -18.06 -33.09
CA MET A 156 8.24 -17.06 -33.95
C MET A 156 8.93 -15.68 -34.11
N GLY A 157 9.62 -15.54 -35.26
CA GLY A 157 9.30 -14.52 -36.27
C GLY A 157 9.62 -13.05 -36.01
N LYS A 158 10.62 -12.54 -36.73
CA LYS A 158 10.95 -11.13 -37.03
C LYS A 158 9.83 -10.10 -36.79
N GLY A 159 10.13 -9.08 -35.98
CA GLY A 159 9.42 -7.80 -35.94
C GLY A 159 10.35 -6.68 -35.49
N LYS A 160 10.46 -5.62 -36.28
CA LYS A 160 11.33 -4.44 -36.11
C LYS A 160 10.89 -3.60 -34.90
N GLY A 161 11.86 -3.00 -34.21
CA GLY A 161 11.63 -2.05 -33.13
C GLY A 161 11.05 -0.71 -33.57
N MET A 162 10.56 0.02 -32.56
CA MET A 162 10.19 1.45 -32.44
C MET A 162 9.24 1.49 -31.21
N GLY A 163 9.34 2.36 -30.22
CA GLY A 163 10.19 3.50 -29.95
C GLY A 163 9.84 4.07 -28.56
N ASN A 164 10.67 5.00 -28.09
CA ASN A 164 10.48 5.77 -26.86
C ASN A 164 9.09 6.41 -26.77
N GLY A 165 8.45 6.24 -25.61
CA GLY A 165 7.26 6.97 -25.20
C GLY A 165 7.43 7.51 -23.79
N MET A 166 8.29 8.51 -23.61
CA MET A 166 8.21 9.40 -22.46
C MET A 166 6.89 10.17 -22.57
N GLY A 167 5.90 9.82 -21.74
CA GLY A 167 4.69 10.60 -21.58
C GLY A 167 4.97 11.93 -20.88
N PRO A 168 4.29 13.02 -21.26
CA PRO A 168 4.62 14.37 -20.79
C PRO A 168 4.22 14.57 -19.33
N GLY A 169 5.13 15.17 -18.56
CA GLY A 169 4.88 15.58 -17.18
C GLY A 169 3.65 16.49 -17.07
N SER A 170 2.64 15.99 -16.37
CA SER A 170 1.51 16.78 -15.89
C SER A 170 2.00 17.70 -14.78
N LYS A 171 1.93 19.01 -15.03
CA LYS A 171 2.15 20.05 -14.02
C LYS A 171 1.03 19.99 -12.98
N HIS A 172 1.20 19.16 -11.96
CA HIS A 172 0.41 19.21 -10.73
C HIS A 172 1.02 20.23 -9.78
N GLY A 173 0.19 20.92 -9.00
CA GLY A 173 0.62 22.04 -8.15
C GLY A 173 1.73 21.66 -7.17
N LEU A 174 2.49 22.65 -6.70
CA LEU A 174 3.65 22.49 -5.79
C LEU A 174 3.39 21.61 -4.56
N GLN A 175 2.14 21.52 -4.07
CA GLN A 175 1.78 20.70 -2.91
C GLN A 175 1.65 19.20 -3.23
N THR A 176 1.16 18.85 -4.43
CA THR A 176 1.07 17.47 -4.92
C THR A 176 2.44 16.92 -5.33
N ASP A 177 3.32 17.77 -5.86
CA ASP A 177 4.67 17.36 -6.30
C ASP A 177 5.58 16.94 -5.13
N TYR A 178 5.62 17.74 -4.05
CA TYR A 178 6.45 17.39 -2.89
C TYR A 178 5.96 16.13 -2.15
N GLY A 179 4.64 15.94 -2.06
CA GLY A 179 4.05 14.73 -1.48
C GLY A 179 4.51 13.47 -2.22
N ASP A 180 4.45 13.49 -3.55
CA ASP A 180 4.85 12.37 -4.40
C ASP A 180 6.36 12.11 -4.33
N ILE A 181 7.19 13.17 -4.33
CA ILE A 181 8.65 13.05 -4.18
C ILE A 181 9.00 12.41 -2.83
N GLY A 182 8.45 12.95 -1.73
CA GLY A 182 8.70 12.45 -0.38
C GLY A 182 8.21 11.02 -0.18
N LEU A 183 7.03 10.70 -0.70
CA LEU A 183 6.49 9.34 -0.71
C LEU A 183 7.39 8.40 -1.52
N GLY A 184 7.86 8.84 -2.69
CA GLY A 184 8.79 8.08 -3.54
C GLY A 184 10.07 7.69 -2.80
N TYR A 185 10.66 8.62 -2.05
CA TYR A 185 11.83 8.33 -1.21
C TYR A 185 11.51 7.34 -0.10
N ALA A 186 10.40 7.56 0.63
CA ALA A 186 9.95 6.66 1.68
C ALA A 186 9.73 5.22 1.18
N LEU A 187 9.05 5.06 0.04
CA LEU A 187 8.77 3.74 -0.56
C LEU A 187 10.03 3.09 -1.12
N ALA A 188 10.95 3.85 -1.73
CA ALA A 188 12.24 3.33 -2.17
C ALA A 188 13.06 2.80 -0.99
N THR A 189 13.08 3.53 0.14
CA THR A 189 13.73 3.08 1.38
C THR A 189 13.03 1.86 1.97
N LYS A 190 11.68 1.84 2.01
CA LYS A 190 10.89 0.68 2.46
C LYS A 190 11.23 -0.56 1.63
N ALA A 191 11.30 -0.44 0.31
CA ALA A 191 11.62 -1.54 -0.60
C ALA A 191 13.06 -2.05 -0.40
N ALA A 192 14.06 -1.17 -0.28
CA ALA A 192 15.43 -1.56 -0.06
C ALA A 192 15.63 -2.28 1.29
N LEU A 193 15.01 -1.78 2.36
CA LEU A 193 15.04 -2.42 3.68
C LEU A 193 14.30 -3.75 3.67
N GLY A 194 13.09 -3.77 3.10
CA GLY A 194 12.28 -4.97 2.95
C GLY A 194 13.03 -6.07 2.19
N LYS A 195 13.72 -5.69 1.10
CA LYS A 195 14.54 -6.61 0.32
C LYS A 195 15.59 -7.33 1.15
N ASN A 196 16.41 -6.56 1.85
CA ASN A 196 17.51 -7.12 2.61
C ASN A 196 17.01 -7.87 3.86
N LEU A 197 15.92 -7.41 4.46
CA LEU A 197 15.24 -8.11 5.55
C LEU A 197 14.73 -9.47 5.09
N MET A 198 14.01 -9.53 3.96
CA MET A 198 13.47 -10.78 3.43
C MET A 198 14.57 -11.79 3.12
N LYS A 199 15.67 -11.33 2.50
CA LYS A 199 16.84 -12.17 2.29
C LYS A 199 17.40 -12.73 3.61
N ALA A 200 17.55 -11.88 4.63
CA ALA A 200 18.05 -12.32 5.94
C ALA A 200 17.11 -13.31 6.63
N ILE A 201 15.79 -13.13 6.51
CA ILE A 201 14.79 -14.06 7.05
C ILE A 201 14.89 -15.41 6.32
N GLN A 202 15.01 -15.41 4.98
CA GLN A 202 15.12 -16.62 4.19
C GLN A 202 16.41 -17.41 4.53
N GLU A 203 17.54 -16.72 4.66
CA GLU A 203 18.84 -17.37 4.88
C GLU A 203 19.08 -17.78 6.33
N LYS A 204 18.60 -16.98 7.31
CA LYS A 204 19.00 -17.09 8.72
C LYS A 204 17.83 -17.12 9.70
N GLY A 205 16.60 -17.17 9.19
CA GLY A 205 15.38 -17.08 9.99
C GLY A 205 15.20 -15.71 10.65
N THR A 206 14.10 -15.59 11.39
CA THR A 206 13.73 -14.35 12.09
C THR A 206 14.75 -13.93 13.13
N GLU A 207 15.40 -14.88 13.82
CA GLU A 207 16.46 -14.60 14.79
C GLU A 207 17.67 -13.93 14.14
N GLY A 208 18.21 -14.50 13.07
CA GLY A 208 19.34 -13.93 12.34
C GLY A 208 19.00 -12.61 11.65
N ALA A 209 17.75 -12.42 11.22
CA ALA A 209 17.27 -11.18 10.63
C ALA A 209 17.27 -10.00 11.62
N VAL A 210 17.12 -10.23 12.92
CA VAL A 210 17.19 -9.16 13.93
C VAL A 210 18.57 -8.47 13.92
N ALA A 211 19.65 -9.24 13.72
CA ALA A 211 21.00 -8.69 13.62
C ALA A 211 21.17 -7.80 12.37
N PHE A 212 20.56 -8.18 11.24
CA PHE A 212 20.53 -7.33 10.04
C PHE A 212 19.86 -5.99 10.35
N CYS A 213 18.69 -6.02 11.01
CA CYS A 213 17.97 -4.80 11.39
C CYS A 213 18.79 -3.91 12.34
N ASN A 214 19.60 -4.49 13.24
CA ASN A 214 20.39 -3.77 14.22
C ASN A 214 21.62 -3.09 13.61
N LEU A 215 22.30 -3.77 12.69
CA LEU A 215 23.57 -3.29 12.15
C LEU A 215 23.43 -2.51 10.84
N ARG A 216 22.54 -2.94 9.93
CA ARG A 216 22.55 -2.49 8.53
C ARG A 216 21.39 -1.58 8.15
N ALA A 217 20.31 -1.58 8.92
CA ALA A 217 19.11 -0.82 8.54
C ALA A 217 19.34 0.70 8.54
N ILE A 218 20.16 1.21 9.47
CA ILE A 218 20.53 2.63 9.51
C ILE A 218 21.41 2.97 8.30
N GLU A 219 22.50 2.23 8.09
CA GLU A 219 23.42 2.45 6.97
C GLU A 219 22.72 2.45 5.59
N LEU A 220 21.75 1.55 5.40
CA LEU A 220 20.98 1.49 4.15
C LEU A 220 20.06 2.71 4.00
N THR A 221 19.44 3.16 5.09
CA THR A 221 18.62 4.38 5.10
C THR A 221 19.48 5.61 4.79
N ASP A 222 20.67 5.68 5.38
CA ASP A 222 21.64 6.77 5.15
C ASP A 222 22.15 6.77 3.71
N SER A 223 22.41 5.59 3.13
CA SER A 223 22.81 5.47 1.73
C SER A 223 21.75 6.04 0.78
N ILE A 224 20.47 5.74 1.06
CA ILE A 224 19.35 6.23 0.24
C ILE A 224 19.12 7.72 0.46
N SER A 225 19.32 8.21 1.68
CA SER A 225 19.30 9.63 2.02
C SER A 225 20.33 10.40 1.18
N VAL A 226 21.58 9.93 1.14
CA VAL A 226 22.67 10.54 0.36
C VAL A 226 22.38 10.51 -1.15
N MET A 227 21.97 9.35 -1.68
CA MET A 227 21.66 9.22 -3.13
C MET A 227 20.57 10.17 -3.59
N ASN A 228 19.61 10.46 -2.70
CA ASN A 228 18.50 11.34 -3.02
C ASN A 228 18.74 12.77 -2.55
N ASN A 229 19.88 13.15 -1.99
CA ASN A 229 20.08 14.46 -1.34
C ASN A 229 18.87 14.86 -0.45
N ALA A 230 18.50 13.96 0.45
CA ALA A 230 17.36 14.07 1.35
C ALA A 230 17.73 13.48 2.72
N GLN A 231 17.05 13.90 3.78
CA GLN A 231 17.15 13.26 5.09
C GLN A 231 15.95 12.32 5.26
N ILE A 232 16.19 11.01 5.30
CA ILE A 232 15.13 10.02 5.44
C ILE A 232 15.26 9.34 6.80
N LYS A 233 14.19 9.37 7.60
CA LYS A 233 14.15 8.74 8.93
C LYS A 233 12.88 7.92 9.11
N ARG A 234 12.97 6.89 9.93
CA ARG A 234 11.81 6.20 10.50
C ARG A 234 11.66 6.67 11.93
N VAL A 235 10.49 7.19 12.29
CA VAL A 235 10.21 7.66 13.64
C VAL A 235 8.95 6.99 14.19
N SER A 236 8.89 6.83 15.51
CA SER A 236 7.83 6.09 16.17
C SER A 236 7.64 6.52 17.62
N ASP A 237 6.41 6.39 18.10
CA ASP A 237 6.00 6.51 19.50
C ASP A 237 6.37 5.26 20.34
N LYS A 238 6.58 4.11 19.69
CA LYS A 238 7.09 2.86 20.27
C LYS A 238 8.36 2.40 19.54
N PRO A 239 9.48 3.13 19.67
CA PRO A 239 10.71 2.82 18.96
C PRO A 239 11.34 1.49 19.41
N ARG A 240 11.99 0.80 18.47
CA ARG A 240 12.90 -0.34 18.77
C ARG A 240 14.32 0.15 18.99
N ASN A 241 14.77 1.00 18.09
CA ASN A 241 16.00 1.76 18.22
C ASN A 241 15.64 3.13 18.83
N PRO A 242 16.23 3.52 19.98
CA PRO A 242 15.97 4.82 20.61
C PRO A 242 16.17 6.03 19.68
N LEU A 243 17.03 5.93 18.67
CA LEU A 243 17.25 6.98 17.66
C LEU A 243 16.02 7.27 16.79
N ASN A 244 15.05 6.35 16.77
CA ASN A 244 13.79 6.49 16.03
C ASN A 244 12.67 7.04 16.90
N LYS A 245 12.97 7.63 18.06
CA LYS A 245 11.94 8.21 18.93
C LYS A 245 11.33 9.45 18.28
N ALA A 246 10.01 9.45 18.13
CA ALA A 246 9.27 10.58 17.57
C ALA A 246 9.35 11.81 18.48
N ASN A 247 9.44 12.99 17.87
CA ASN A 247 9.32 14.27 18.55
C ASN A 247 7.85 14.66 18.78
N LYS A 248 7.60 15.81 19.44
CA LYS A 248 6.25 16.25 19.80
C LYS A 248 5.31 16.45 18.59
N GLU A 249 5.84 16.97 17.48
CA GLU A 249 5.06 17.19 16.26
C GLU A 249 4.76 15.85 15.56
N GLU A 250 5.77 14.99 15.44
CA GLU A 250 5.66 13.66 14.83
C GLU A 250 4.68 12.75 15.58
N LEU A 251 4.59 12.87 16.91
CA LEU A 251 3.58 12.17 17.71
C LEU A 251 2.15 12.56 17.31
N GLY A 252 1.93 13.82 16.93
CA GLY A 252 0.64 14.29 16.40
C GLY A 252 0.29 13.60 15.09
N TYR A 253 1.21 13.59 14.11
CA TYR A 253 0.99 12.91 12.84
C TYR A 253 0.80 11.39 13.00
N ILE A 254 1.57 10.74 13.88
CA ILE A 254 1.39 9.31 14.19
C ILE A 254 -0.03 9.04 14.72
N ALA A 255 -0.54 9.89 15.63
CA ALA A 255 -1.89 9.73 16.17
C ALA A 255 -2.95 9.86 15.07
N THR A 256 -2.86 10.89 14.22
CA THR A 256 -3.76 11.06 13.08
C THR A 256 -3.75 9.87 12.13
N PHE A 257 -2.57 9.37 11.77
CA PHE A 257 -2.49 8.19 10.90
C PHE A 257 -3.05 6.94 11.57
N LYS A 258 -2.88 6.75 12.88
CA LYS A 258 -3.49 5.63 13.61
C LYS A 258 -5.01 5.66 13.51
N GLU A 259 -5.62 6.83 13.68
CA GLU A 259 -7.07 7.01 13.56
C GLU A 259 -7.56 6.72 12.13
N GLN A 260 -6.88 7.27 11.12
CA GLN A 260 -7.22 7.07 9.70
C GLN A 260 -7.11 5.60 9.30
N VAL A 261 -5.98 4.96 9.60
CA VAL A 261 -5.75 3.54 9.26
C VAL A 261 -6.74 2.63 10.00
N ALA A 262 -7.02 2.90 11.29
CA ALA A 262 -8.01 2.13 12.05
C ALA A 262 -9.44 2.29 11.50
N ALA A 263 -9.76 3.45 10.91
CA ALA A 263 -11.03 3.70 10.23
C ALA A 263 -11.09 3.14 8.80
N GLY A 264 -10.02 2.51 8.31
CA GLY A 264 -9.93 2.04 6.92
C GLY A 264 -9.89 3.17 5.89
N ILE A 265 -9.56 4.39 6.33
CA ILE A 265 -9.46 5.57 5.46
C ILE A 265 -8.13 5.50 4.72
N GLU A 266 -8.20 5.76 3.41
CA GLU A 266 -7.01 5.88 2.59
C GLU A 266 -6.16 7.07 3.06
N VAL A 267 -4.85 6.82 3.24
CA VAL A 267 -3.94 7.82 3.80
C VAL A 267 -3.10 8.45 2.70
N ASP A 268 -3.04 9.78 2.69
CA ASP A 268 -2.13 10.55 1.86
C ASP A 268 -0.93 11.08 2.65
N PRO A 269 0.21 11.36 2.00
CA PRO A 269 1.36 11.98 2.65
C PRO A 269 1.01 13.36 3.21
N VAL A 270 1.49 13.64 4.43
CA VAL A 270 1.39 14.98 5.01
C VAL A 270 2.62 15.78 4.58
N VAL A 271 2.40 16.92 3.92
CA VAL A 271 3.45 17.82 3.45
C VAL A 271 3.51 19.05 4.35
N VAL A 272 4.67 19.27 4.96
CA VAL A 272 4.95 20.42 5.84
C VAL A 272 6.02 21.29 5.15
N PRO A 273 5.62 22.39 4.49
CA PRO A 273 6.57 23.29 3.85
C PRO A 273 7.34 24.10 4.91
N GLY A 274 8.68 24.04 4.87
CA GLY A 274 9.58 24.94 5.59
C GLY A 274 9.91 26.20 4.78
N ASN A 275 11.02 26.89 5.06
CA ASN A 275 11.48 28.00 4.22
C ASN A 275 12.21 27.48 2.97
N GLU A 276 13.32 26.77 3.16
CA GLU A 276 14.17 26.21 2.10
C GLU A 276 13.95 24.71 1.90
N GLU A 277 13.54 24.01 2.96
CA GLU A 277 13.25 22.58 2.93
C GLU A 277 11.74 22.31 3.02
N VAL A 278 11.34 21.13 2.59
CA VAL A 278 10.00 20.55 2.80
C VAL A 278 10.14 19.23 3.54
N THR A 279 9.24 18.99 4.50
CA THR A 279 9.15 17.72 5.22
C THR A 279 7.90 16.98 4.80
N VAL A 280 8.04 15.69 4.51
CA VAL A 280 6.94 14.81 4.14
C VAL A 280 6.87 13.65 5.12
N TYR A 281 5.66 13.39 5.63
CA TYR A 281 5.36 12.29 6.53
C TYR A 281 4.43 11.27 5.90
N TYR A 282 4.71 9.99 6.10
CA TYR A 282 3.89 8.89 5.58
C TYR A 282 3.89 7.70 6.55
N PRO A 283 2.76 7.04 6.84
CA PRO A 283 2.72 5.97 7.82
C PRO A 283 3.48 4.72 7.39
N ILE A 284 4.01 4.02 8.39
CA ILE A 284 4.53 2.66 8.29
C ILE A 284 3.48 1.75 8.88
N THR A 285 2.70 1.08 8.04
CA THR A 285 1.70 0.10 8.44
C THR A 285 2.33 -1.28 8.58
N THR A 286 1.88 -2.04 9.57
CA THR A 286 2.30 -3.43 9.77
C THR A 286 1.52 -4.36 8.83
N ASN A 287 2.22 -5.36 8.32
CA ASN A 287 1.61 -6.55 7.72
C ASN A 287 2.05 -7.80 8.50
N THR A 288 1.61 -8.98 8.07
CA THR A 288 1.88 -10.23 8.78
C THR A 288 3.35 -10.57 8.88
N MET A 289 4.13 -10.27 7.85
CA MET A 289 5.58 -10.46 7.92
C MET A 289 6.20 -9.60 9.02
N CYS A 290 5.69 -8.38 9.23
CA CYS A 290 6.12 -7.53 10.35
C CYS A 290 5.88 -8.19 11.72
N LEU A 291 4.81 -8.97 11.86
CA LEU A 291 4.41 -9.55 13.15
C LEU A 291 5.35 -10.64 13.65
N GLN A 292 6.18 -11.20 12.78
CA GLN A 292 7.25 -12.14 13.17
C GLN A 292 8.29 -11.50 14.11
N CYS A 293 8.37 -10.16 14.14
CA CYS A 293 9.28 -9.40 15.00
C CYS A 293 8.58 -8.29 15.80
N HIS A 294 7.39 -7.85 15.40
CA HIS A 294 6.63 -6.76 16.01
C HIS A 294 5.28 -7.19 16.59
N GLY A 295 4.88 -8.46 16.41
CA GLY A 295 3.60 -8.97 16.90
C GLY A 295 3.59 -9.25 18.40
N LYS A 296 2.60 -10.02 18.84
CA LYS A 296 2.48 -10.47 20.24
C LYS A 296 3.63 -11.40 20.62
N PRO A 297 4.39 -11.09 21.69
CA PRO A 297 5.47 -11.96 22.18
C PRO A 297 4.95 -13.35 22.55
N ASN A 298 5.71 -14.39 22.21
CA ASN A 298 5.39 -15.80 22.46
C ASN A 298 4.13 -16.34 21.75
N GLU A 299 3.49 -15.55 20.90
CA GLU A 299 2.41 -15.98 20.00
C GLU A 299 2.87 -15.86 18.55
N GLN A 300 3.17 -14.63 18.11
CA GLN A 300 3.59 -14.32 16.75
C GLN A 300 5.11 -14.13 16.65
N VAL A 301 5.72 -13.58 17.70
CA VAL A 301 7.18 -13.48 17.80
C VAL A 301 7.71 -14.70 18.53
N LYS A 302 8.52 -15.51 17.83
CA LYS A 302 9.12 -16.73 18.39
C LYS A 302 9.97 -16.42 19.63
N PRO A 303 10.00 -17.31 20.65
CA PRO A 303 10.81 -17.10 21.86
C PRO A 303 12.29 -16.81 21.59
N ALA A 304 12.91 -17.52 20.63
CA ALA A 304 14.30 -17.27 20.23
C ALA A 304 14.50 -15.87 19.63
N THR A 305 13.60 -15.44 18.76
CA THR A 305 13.61 -14.07 18.21
C THR A 305 13.41 -13.02 19.30
N MET A 306 12.50 -13.25 20.25
CA MET A 306 12.31 -12.37 21.42
C MET A 306 13.58 -12.27 22.29
N ALA A 307 14.30 -13.37 22.49
CA ALA A 307 15.55 -13.37 23.25
C ALA A 307 16.62 -12.51 22.55
N THR A 308 16.79 -12.67 21.24
CA THR A 308 17.72 -11.86 20.45
C THR A 308 17.32 -10.39 20.39
N LEU A 309 16.03 -10.09 20.29
CA LEU A 309 15.52 -8.72 20.37
C LEU A 309 15.89 -8.05 21.70
N ARG A 310 15.63 -8.72 22.84
CA ARG A 310 15.99 -8.18 24.17
C ARG A 310 17.50 -7.98 24.32
N LYS A 311 18.31 -8.85 23.72
CA LYS A 311 19.77 -8.75 23.76
C LYS A 311 20.30 -7.55 22.95
N LEU A 312 19.81 -7.36 21.72
CA LEU A 312 20.29 -6.31 20.82
C LEU A 312 19.60 -4.95 21.03
N TYR A 313 18.41 -4.96 21.61
CA TYR A 313 17.59 -3.78 21.90
C TYR A 313 16.99 -3.86 23.31
N PRO A 314 17.76 -3.54 24.36
CA PRO A 314 17.28 -3.61 25.74
C PRO A 314 16.08 -2.68 26.04
N GLU A 315 15.96 -1.59 25.28
CA GLU A 315 14.89 -0.59 25.41
C GLU A 315 13.77 -0.76 24.36
N ASP A 316 13.66 -1.94 23.74
CA ASP A 316 12.68 -2.20 22.68
C ASP A 316 11.23 -2.05 23.17
N MET A 317 10.49 -1.11 22.58
CA MET A 317 9.04 -0.95 22.79
C MET A 317 8.20 -1.47 21.61
N ALA A 318 8.84 -1.98 20.56
CA ALA A 318 8.21 -2.22 19.28
C ALA A 318 7.54 -3.59 19.13
N VAL A 319 6.75 -4.00 20.12
CA VAL A 319 6.06 -5.30 20.14
C VAL A 319 4.57 -5.13 20.42
N GLY A 320 3.80 -6.20 20.18
CA GLY A 320 2.37 -6.26 20.43
C GLY A 320 1.50 -5.62 19.35
N TYR A 321 2.00 -5.45 18.14
CA TYR A 321 1.22 -4.97 17.01
C TYR A 321 0.33 -6.06 16.40
N ASN A 322 -0.76 -5.64 15.77
CA ASN A 322 -1.57 -6.46 14.87
C ASN A 322 -1.30 -6.09 13.39
N VAL A 323 -1.95 -6.78 12.46
CA VAL A 323 -1.93 -6.43 11.03
C VAL A 323 -2.65 -5.09 10.84
N ASN A 324 -2.18 -4.28 9.88
CA ASN A 324 -2.74 -2.97 9.52
C ASN A 324 -2.75 -1.96 10.68
N GLU A 325 -1.74 -1.99 11.54
CA GLU A 325 -1.52 -0.96 12.56
C GLU A 325 -0.37 -0.04 12.18
N VAL A 326 -0.46 1.23 12.58
CA VAL A 326 0.63 2.19 12.36
C VAL A 326 1.76 1.92 13.36
N ARG A 327 2.87 1.39 12.84
CA ARG A 327 4.12 1.16 13.56
C ARG A 327 4.88 2.45 13.83
N GLY A 328 4.71 3.45 12.97
CA GLY A 328 5.42 4.73 13.01
C GLY A 328 5.22 5.47 11.70
N ILE A 329 6.08 6.43 11.41
CA ILE A 329 6.04 7.20 10.17
C ILE A 329 7.44 7.29 9.55
N TRP A 330 7.47 7.44 8.24
CA TRP A 330 8.59 8.04 7.53
C TRP A 330 8.60 9.54 7.77
N SER A 331 9.78 10.11 7.94
CA SER A 331 10.06 11.55 8.02
C SER A 331 11.10 11.84 6.95
N VAL A 332 10.71 12.56 5.90
CA VAL A 332 11.52 12.80 4.71
C VAL A 332 11.69 14.30 4.52
N VAL A 333 12.91 14.80 4.65
CA VAL A 333 13.24 16.23 4.49
C VAL A 333 14.10 16.42 3.24
N PHE A 334 13.76 17.38 2.39
CA PHE A 334 14.55 17.71 1.20
C PHE A 334 14.38 19.17 0.78
N ASP A 335 15.35 19.69 0.00
CA ASP A 335 15.29 21.05 -0.55
C ASP A 335 14.15 21.19 -1.56
N LYS A 336 13.44 22.33 -1.49
CA LYS A 336 12.33 22.67 -2.37
C LYS A 336 12.71 22.90 -3.83
N ASN A 337 13.96 23.29 -4.09
CA ASN A 337 14.46 23.73 -5.41
C ASN A 337 15.10 22.61 -6.24
N LYS A 338 14.73 21.37 -5.97
CA LYS A 338 15.30 20.20 -6.64
C LYS A 338 14.99 20.12 -8.13
#